data_AF-A0A7X7QRV9-F1
#
_entry.id   AF-A0A7X7QRV9-F1
#
_cell.length_a   1.000
_cell.length_b   1.000
_cell.length_c   1.000
_cell.angle_alpha   90.00
_cell.angle_beta   90.00
_cell.angle_gamma   90.00
#
_symmetry.space_group_name_H-M   'P 1'
#
loop_
_entity.id
_entity.type
_entity.pdbx_description
1 polymer ?
#
loop_
_entity_poly.entity_id
_entity_poly.type
_entity_poly.pdbx_seq_one_letter_code
_entity_poly.pdbx_strand_id
1 'polypeptide(L)'
;MWHELDLEAMACEAFVPAPDRTPEEVEAIVVIVRLELCNRGMPCGAVALRERLREHERLRPLPSVRRISRILTLYGLTYGRTGWYDGDAIDGLPVSARVPPDKRKHFSMIGNGQNA
;
A
#
# COMPACT_ATOMS: atom_id res chain seq x y z
N MET A 1 44.47 1.79 -23.85
CA MET A 1 44.41 0.67 -22.88
C MET A 1 43.26 1.02 -21.95
N TRP A 2 42.05 0.57 -22.30
CA TRP A 2 40.86 0.83 -21.51
C TRP A 2 40.84 -0.21 -20.41
N HIS A 3 41.03 0.22 -19.17
CA HIS A 3 40.87 -0.66 -18.02
C HIS A 3 39.44 -1.22 -18.04
N GLU A 4 39.37 -2.51 -17.74
CA GLU A 4 38.17 -3.33 -17.59
C GLU A 4 37.13 -2.59 -16.75
N LEU A 5 36.23 -1.87 -17.43
CA LEU A 5 34.92 -1.61 -16.86
C LEU A 5 34.25 -2.96 -16.79
N ASP A 6 34.22 -3.52 -15.60
CA ASP A 6 33.48 -4.74 -15.28
C ASP A 6 31.98 -4.44 -15.46
N LEU A 7 31.55 -4.56 -16.72
CA LEU A 7 30.17 -4.37 -17.15
C LEU A 7 29.23 -5.33 -16.42
N GLU A 8 29.73 -6.48 -15.96
CA GLU A 8 28.99 -7.44 -15.14
C GLU A 8 28.79 -6.91 -13.72
N ALA A 9 29.83 -6.33 -13.09
CA ALA A 9 29.70 -5.68 -11.79
C ALA A 9 28.73 -4.48 -11.81
N MET A 10 28.80 -3.65 -12.86
CA MET A 10 27.88 -2.52 -13.05
C MET A 10 26.44 -2.97 -13.35
N ALA A 11 26.24 -4.10 -14.05
CA ALA A 11 24.93 -4.71 -14.24
C ALA A 11 24.37 -5.31 -12.94
N CYS A 12 25.23 -5.86 -12.08
CA CYS A 12 24.84 -6.40 -10.77
C CYS A 12 24.38 -5.31 -9.79
N GLU A 13 25.03 -4.15 -9.77
CA GLU A 13 24.59 -3.00 -8.96
C GLU A 13 23.21 -2.46 -9.40
N ALA A 14 22.86 -2.58 -10.69
CA ALA A 14 21.57 -2.15 -11.22
C ALA A 14 20.40 -3.07 -10.84
N PHE A 15 20.65 -4.29 -10.35
CA PHE A 15 19.63 -5.29 -9.99
C PHE A 15 19.76 -5.75 -8.54
N VAL A 16 19.84 -4.83 -7.57
CA VAL A 16 19.55 -5.23 -6.17
C VAL A 16 18.04 -5.51 -6.07
N PRO A 17 17.61 -6.78 -5.90
CA PRO A 17 16.20 -7.07 -5.72
C PRO A 17 15.72 -6.39 -4.44
N ALA A 18 14.56 -5.73 -4.50
CA ALA A 18 13.99 -5.16 -3.30
C ALA A 18 13.79 -6.27 -2.24
N PRO A 19 14.08 -6.00 -0.96
CA PRO A 19 13.90 -6.99 0.09
C PRO A 19 12.44 -7.40 0.19
N ASP A 20 12.20 -8.66 0.50
CA ASP A 20 10.86 -9.16 0.76
C ASP A 20 10.26 -8.42 1.96
N ARG A 21 9.08 -7.86 1.76
CA ARG A 21 8.34 -7.11 2.77
C ARG A 21 7.38 -8.02 3.51
N THR A 22 7.18 -7.74 4.80
CA THR A 22 6.15 -8.43 5.57
C THR A 22 4.75 -8.07 5.05
N PRO A 23 3.73 -8.92 5.28
CA PRO A 23 2.36 -8.60 4.94
C PRO A 23 1.90 -7.24 5.48
N GLU A 24 2.31 -6.89 6.70
CA GLU A 24 1.97 -5.65 7.39
C GLU A 24 2.63 -4.44 6.73
N GLU A 25 3.89 -4.56 6.33
CA GLU A 25 4.60 -3.51 5.58
C GLU A 25 3.96 -3.28 4.20
N VAL A 26 3.58 -4.35 3.51
CA VAL A 26 2.86 -4.25 2.23
C VAL A 26 1.54 -3.52 2.42
N GLU A 27 0.78 -3.83 3.47
CA GLU A 27 -0.46 -3.12 3.80
C GLU A 27 -0.22 -1.64 4.10
N ALA A 28 0.81 -1.32 4.89
CA ALA A 28 1.17 0.05 5.22
C ALA A 28 1.51 0.87 3.97
N ILE A 29 2.34 0.32 3.06
CA ILE A 29 2.69 0.98 1.81
C ILE A 29 1.45 1.20 0.94
N VAL A 30 0.58 0.19 0.81
CA VAL A 30 -0.70 0.31 0.07
C VAL A 30 -1.54 1.47 0.62
N VAL A 31 -1.66 1.58 1.94
CA VAL A 31 -2.43 2.65 2.60
C VAL A 31 -1.80 4.03 2.36
N ILE A 32 -0.49 4.16 2.55
CA ILE A 32 0.23 5.43 2.37
C ILE A 32 0.07 5.93 0.92
N VAL A 33 0.37 5.09 -0.06
CA VAL A 33 0.29 5.46 -1.48
C VAL A 33 -1.15 5.76 -1.88
N ARG A 34 -2.13 5.01 -1.36
CA ARG A 34 -3.56 5.30 -1.58
C ARG A 34 -3.92 6.71 -1.11
N LEU A 35 -3.49 7.11 0.08
CA LEU A 35 -3.76 8.43 0.66
C LEU A 35 -3.05 9.54 -0.11
N GLU A 36 -1.79 9.33 -0.51
CA GLU A 36 -1.02 10.24 -1.36
C GLU A 36 -1.76 10.54 -2.68
N LEU A 37 -2.21 9.49 -3.39
CA LEU A 37 -2.95 9.63 -4.64
C LEU A 37 -4.29 10.37 -4.41
N CYS A 38 -4.99 10.07 -3.31
CA CYS A 38 -6.23 10.77 -2.95
C CYS A 38 -5.99 12.27 -2.79
N ASN A 39 -4.96 12.64 -2.03
CA ASN A 39 -4.62 14.02 -1.72
C ASN A 39 -4.20 14.80 -2.97
N ARG A 40 -3.67 14.12 -3.98
CA ARG A 40 -3.31 14.70 -5.29
C ARG A 40 -4.45 14.70 -6.31
N GLY A 41 -5.64 14.21 -5.95
CA GLY A 41 -6.76 14.05 -6.89
C GLY A 41 -6.49 13.06 -8.02
N MET A 42 -5.55 12.13 -7.82
CA MET A 42 -5.17 11.13 -8.82
C MET A 42 -6.03 9.86 -8.73
N PRO A 43 -6.14 9.07 -9.81
CA PRO A 43 -6.83 7.77 -9.78
C PRO A 43 -6.24 6.86 -8.70
N CYS A 44 -7.11 6.39 -7.80
CA CYS A 44 -6.69 5.72 -6.57
C CYS A 44 -7.45 4.41 -6.29
N GLY A 45 -8.19 3.90 -7.29
CA GLY A 45 -8.79 2.57 -7.25
C GLY A 45 -7.74 1.46 -7.29
N ALA A 46 -8.13 0.23 -6.94
CA ALA A 46 -7.19 -0.88 -6.76
C ALA A 46 -6.30 -1.20 -7.98
N VAL A 47 -6.81 -1.02 -9.21
CA VAL A 47 -6.04 -1.21 -10.45
C VAL A 47 -4.98 -0.11 -10.60
N ALA A 48 -5.40 1.16 -10.53
CA ALA A 48 -4.49 2.31 -10.63
C ALA A 48 -3.41 2.27 -9.53
N LEU A 49 -3.82 1.92 -8.31
CA LEU A 49 -2.91 1.74 -7.19
C LEU A 49 -1.91 0.62 -7.46
N ARG A 50 -2.33 -0.53 -7.98
CA ARG A 50 -1.41 -1.62 -8.32
C ARG A 50 -0.33 -1.19 -9.33
N GLU A 51 -0.71 -0.46 -10.38
CA GLU A 51 0.25 0.05 -11.36
C GLU A 51 1.20 1.06 -10.72
N ARG A 52 0.70 1.99 -9.89
CA ARG A 52 1.54 2.92 -9.13
C ARG A 52 2.57 2.18 -8.26
N LEU A 53 2.15 1.14 -7.54
CA LEU A 53 3.04 0.33 -6.69
C LEU A 53 4.09 -0.42 -7.52
N ARG A 54 3.71 -0.92 -8.69
CA ARG A 54 4.60 -1.62 -9.62
C ARG A 54 5.66 -0.68 -10.19
N GLU A 55 5.27 0.53 -10.54
CA GLU A 55 6.16 1.50 -11.21
C GLU A 55 7.10 2.21 -10.22
N HIS A 56 6.67 2.46 -8.97
CA HIS A 56 7.39 3.36 -8.07
C HIS A 56 7.87 2.77 -6.74
N GLU A 57 7.19 1.76 -6.18
CA GLU A 57 7.45 1.32 -4.79
C GLU A 57 8.37 0.09 -4.67
N ARG A 58 8.81 -0.49 -5.79
CA ARG A 58 9.63 -1.72 -5.86
C ARG A 58 9.17 -2.81 -4.86
N LEU A 59 7.86 -3.02 -4.74
CA LEU A 59 7.27 -3.93 -3.75
C LEU A 59 7.46 -5.42 -4.11
N ARG A 60 7.95 -6.22 -3.15
CA ARG A 60 7.98 -7.69 -3.23
C ARG A 60 7.41 -8.31 -1.95
N PRO A 61 6.35 -9.15 -2.04
CA PRO A 61 5.56 -9.43 -3.24
C PRO A 61 4.66 -8.23 -3.62
N LEU A 62 4.45 -8.00 -4.92
CA LEU A 62 3.44 -7.06 -5.41
C LEU A 62 2.03 -7.62 -5.11
N PRO A 63 1.18 -6.93 -4.32
CA PRO A 63 -0.14 -7.43 -4.01
C PRO A 63 -1.04 -7.47 -5.26
N SER A 64 -1.91 -8.48 -5.33
CA SER A 64 -2.92 -8.57 -6.39
C SER A 64 -3.98 -7.47 -6.24
N VAL A 65 -4.68 -7.13 -7.33
CA VAL A 65 -5.80 -6.17 -7.28
C VAL A 65 -6.83 -6.57 -6.23
N ARG A 66 -7.14 -7.87 -6.11
CA ARG A 66 -8.06 -8.40 -5.09
C ARG A 66 -7.54 -8.15 -3.66
N ARG A 67 -6.25 -8.36 -3.41
CA ARG A 67 -5.63 -8.09 -2.09
C ARG A 67 -5.66 -6.60 -1.78
N ILE A 68 -5.34 -5.75 -2.74
CA ILE A 68 -5.42 -4.29 -2.61
C ILE A 68 -6.86 -3.87 -2.27
N SER A 69 -7.86 -4.31 -3.03
CA SER A 69 -9.27 -3.99 -2.74
C SER A 69 -9.66 -4.40 -1.31
N ARG A 70 -9.24 -5.58 -0.86
CA ARG A 70 -9.50 -6.04 0.51
C ARG A 70 -8.85 -5.12 1.55
N ILE A 71 -7.60 -4.70 1.33
CA ILE A 71 -6.90 -3.76 2.22
C ILE A 71 -7.68 -2.45 2.27
N LEU A 72 -8.01 -1.86 1.11
CA LEU A 72 -8.78 -0.60 1.06
C LEU A 72 -10.11 -0.71 1.80
N THR A 73 -10.83 -1.82 1.66
CA THR A 73 -12.07 -2.07 2.39
C THR A 73 -11.84 -2.17 3.89
N LEU A 74 -10.85 -2.95 4.35
CA LEU A 74 -10.57 -3.14 5.78
C LEU A 74 -10.15 -1.83 6.49
N TYR A 75 -9.46 -0.95 5.79
CA TYR A 75 -9.03 0.35 6.30
C TYR A 75 -10.05 1.49 6.07
N GLY A 76 -11.20 1.21 5.46
CA GLY A 76 -12.22 2.23 5.20
C GLY A 76 -11.83 3.26 4.13
N LEU A 77 -10.94 2.91 3.20
CA LEU A 77 -10.36 3.79 2.16
C LEU A 77 -11.10 3.74 0.80
N THR A 78 -12.33 3.26 0.83
CA THR A 78 -13.20 3.18 -0.35
C THR A 78 -14.09 4.42 -0.42
N TYR A 79 -14.66 4.72 -1.59
CA TYR A 79 -15.61 5.84 -1.76
C TYR A 79 -15.06 7.23 -1.39
N GLY A 80 -13.77 7.50 -1.70
CA GLY A 80 -13.14 8.79 -1.43
C GLY A 80 -12.82 9.07 0.03
N ARG A 81 -12.99 8.07 0.91
CA ARG A 81 -12.71 8.17 2.33
C ARG A 81 -11.21 8.02 2.62
N THR A 82 -10.78 8.62 3.73
CA THR A 82 -9.40 8.56 4.24
C THR A 82 -9.22 7.61 5.42
N GLY A 83 -10.30 6.95 5.85
CA GLY A 83 -10.30 5.97 6.93
C GLY A 83 -11.71 5.70 7.46
N TRP A 84 -11.78 4.96 8.56
CA TRP A 84 -12.97 4.88 9.39
C TRP A 84 -13.13 6.18 10.20
N TYR A 85 -14.37 6.67 10.29
CA TYR A 85 -14.76 7.83 11.09
C TYR A 85 -15.58 7.37 12.30
N ASP A 86 -15.52 8.15 13.37
CA ASP A 86 -16.33 7.90 14.55
C ASP A 86 -17.82 7.96 14.19
N GLY A 87 -18.56 6.95 14.63
CA GLY A 87 -19.99 6.82 14.33
C GLY A 87 -20.33 6.13 13.02
N ASP A 88 -19.36 5.60 12.26
CA ASP A 88 -19.64 4.75 11.09
C ASP A 88 -20.39 3.46 11.51
N ALA A 89 -21.72 3.49 11.40
CA ALA A 89 -22.58 2.33 11.50
C ALA A 89 -22.53 1.51 10.21
N ILE A 90 -22.58 0.18 10.31
CA ILE A 90 -22.53 -0.73 9.15
C ILE A 90 -23.68 -0.42 8.17
N ASP A 91 -24.86 -0.07 8.69
CA ASP A 91 -26.06 0.14 7.90
C ASP A 91 -25.99 1.41 7.03
N GLY A 92 -25.21 2.41 7.45
CA GLY A 92 -24.98 3.65 6.71
C GLY A 92 -23.90 3.54 5.63
N LEU A 93 -23.20 2.39 5.55
CA LEU A 93 -22.12 2.18 4.59
C LEU A 93 -22.61 1.46 3.33
N PRO A 94 -22.05 1.81 2.16
CA PRO A 94 -22.30 1.05 0.94
C PRO A 94 -21.81 -0.39 1.10
N VAL A 95 -22.50 -1.33 0.43
CA VAL A 95 -22.31 -2.77 0.64
C VAL A 95 -20.84 -3.20 0.53
N SER A 96 -20.08 -2.66 -0.41
CA SER A 96 -18.66 -3.04 -0.58
C SER A 96 -17.72 -2.45 0.47
N ALA A 97 -18.21 -1.58 1.35
CA ALA A 97 -17.51 -1.04 2.51
C ALA A 97 -18.07 -1.57 3.83
N ARG A 98 -19.02 -2.51 3.84
CA ARG A 98 -19.54 -3.07 5.09
C ARG A 98 -18.51 -3.98 5.75
N VAL A 99 -17.81 -3.42 6.74
CA VAL A 99 -16.85 -4.12 7.58
C VAL A 99 -17.29 -3.99 9.05
N PRO A 100 -17.52 -5.12 9.74
CA PRO A 100 -17.79 -5.12 11.18
C PRO A 100 -16.69 -4.42 11.98
N PRO A 101 -17.01 -3.67 13.06
CA PRO A 101 -16.02 -2.92 13.83
C PRO A 101 -14.81 -3.74 14.29
N ASP A 102 -14.99 -5.01 14.68
CA ASP A 102 -13.93 -5.91 15.13
C ASP A 102 -12.96 -6.33 14.01
N LYS A 103 -13.36 -6.14 12.74
CA LYS A 103 -12.55 -6.44 11.55
C LYS A 103 -11.91 -5.20 10.93
N ARG A 104 -12.24 -4.00 11.42
CA ARG A 104 -11.71 -2.74 10.89
C ARG A 104 -10.23 -2.61 11.26
N LYS A 105 -9.41 -2.24 10.29
CA LYS A 105 -8.02 -1.85 10.50
C LYS A 105 -7.91 -0.33 10.52
N HIS A 106 -7.02 0.18 11.36
CA HIS A 106 -6.68 1.60 11.43
C HIS A 106 -5.20 1.77 11.13
N PHE A 107 -4.88 2.80 10.36
CA PHE A 107 -3.50 3.13 10.04
C PHE A 107 -3.01 4.19 11.02
N SER A 108 -2.03 3.82 11.87
CA SER A 108 -1.34 4.77 12.75
C SER A 108 -0.04 5.21 12.08
N MET A 109 0.12 6.52 11.86
CA MET A 109 1.40 7.11 11.43
C MET A 109 2.42 7.20 12.58
N ILE A 110 1.98 7.00 13.83
CA ILE A 110 2.85 6.87 14.98
C ILE A 110 3.27 5.40 15.02
N GLY A 111 4.46 5.09 14.52
CA GLY A 111 5.06 3.78 14.70
C GLY A 111 5.04 3.42 16.18
N ASN A 112 4.77 2.15 16.51
CA ASN A 112 4.85 1.66 17.88
C ASN A 112 6.28 1.89 18.42
N GLY A 113 6.49 3.04 19.06
CA GLY A 113 7.63 3.33 19.91
C GLY A 113 7.47 2.61 21.24
N GLN A 114 7.34 1.28 21.20
CA GLN A 114 7.35 0.41 22.36
C GLN A 114 8.21 -0.81 22.02
N ASN A 115 9.51 -0.59 22.08
CA ASN A 115 10.53 -1.60 22.37
C ASN A 115 11.76 -0.83 22.90
N ALA A 116 11.70 -0.48 24.18
CA ALA A 116 12.84 -0.12 25.02
C ALA A 116 12.48 -0.48 26.47
#